data_AF-B6QK86-F1
#
_entry.id   AF-B6QK86-F1
#
_cell.length_a   1.000
_cell.length_b   1.000
_cell.length_c   1.000
_cell.angle_alpha   90.00
_cell.angle_beta   90.00
_cell.angle_gamma   90.00
#
_symmetry.space_group_name_H-M   'P 1'
#
loop_
_entity.id
_entity.type
_entity.pdbx_description
1 polymer ?
#
loop_
_entity_poly.entity_id
_entity_poly.type
_entity_poly.pdbx_seq_one_letter_code
_entity_poly.pdbx_strand_id
1 'polypeptide(L)'
;MANCKGDDKRRHFDAYKKTLRLKSPEEVKPPLPQDFPVPYLPVEKGWQCEFTGCDYLCVSKKRMETHWPAEHGRKGLTSRDWSPTLVQTFFRGNMLKYFSRDSRSRLAATTQMTPAKHPERIVANIQDEMISQSKLQYVRKIQQKYSLDSVDCWILHQYLTSTYKSFANDDETEHIWREVVPDLAHGNKFLLHGLLACTAQYMIHMNFPQPQELILRACSHQDYALPAFREAIDNPTNDNCDAMMTFAYLLVVYMFATSSANSSDSLLFVANSTDCLQNNSIVPLWLVFLRDGCAMLCDVWDRIESGPLATLAAAWELDTYDGNDLPYWTHFSNVALECSSWSKEEVRIYGDASLLLARCFATMEREPNDSWVTTWKILGLWPMRVESEFMTLLYSRQPGALILLAYYCIILKKMERYWYFEGGSAKLMLSIVNVLEQRWHPFIREPVDLILEN
;
A
#
# COMPACT_ATOMS: atom_id res chain seq x y z
N MET A 1 -39.55 13.42 -4.97
CA MET A 1 -39.78 13.60 -3.52
C MET A 1 -38.68 12.88 -2.75
N ALA A 2 -37.71 13.60 -2.19
CA ALA A 2 -36.89 13.15 -1.05
C ALA A 2 -35.85 14.23 -0.73
N ASN A 3 -36.27 15.33 -0.12
CA ASN A 3 -35.35 16.31 0.47
C ASN A 3 -35.85 16.67 1.88
N CYS A 4 -35.98 15.68 2.77
CA CYS A 4 -36.46 15.87 4.15
C CYS A 4 -35.97 14.77 5.11
N LYS A 5 -34.66 14.48 5.17
CA LYS A 5 -34.10 13.60 6.23
C LYS A 5 -32.99 14.24 7.09
N GLY A 6 -32.54 15.46 6.76
CA GLY A 6 -31.50 16.17 7.53
C GLY A 6 -32.03 17.01 8.71
N ASP A 7 -33.25 17.55 8.61
CA ASP A 7 -33.74 18.55 9.58
C ASP A 7 -34.23 17.97 10.90
N ASP A 8 -34.70 16.73 10.92
CA ASP A 8 -35.38 16.16 12.09
C ASP A 8 -34.39 15.80 13.22
N LYS A 9 -33.21 15.29 12.85
CA LYS A 9 -32.13 15.02 13.81
C LYS A 9 -31.63 16.30 14.49
N ARG A 10 -31.56 17.41 13.75
CA ARG A 10 -31.07 18.70 14.26
C ARG A 10 -31.99 19.26 15.35
N ARG A 11 -33.32 19.14 15.17
CA ARG A 11 -34.32 19.57 16.15
C ARG A 11 -34.24 18.80 17.46
N HIS A 12 -34.02 17.49 17.41
CA HIS A 12 -33.81 16.67 18.60
C HIS A 12 -32.54 17.05 19.37
N PHE A 13 -31.44 17.31 18.65
CA PHE A 13 -30.20 17.79 19.29
C PHE A 13 -30.36 19.18 19.91
N ASP A 14 -31.08 20.10 19.28
CA ASP A 14 -31.29 21.44 19.83
C ASP A 14 -32.26 21.44 21.03
N ALA A 15 -33.23 20.54 21.05
CA ALA A 15 -34.07 20.29 22.24
C ALA A 15 -33.23 19.71 23.39
N TYR A 16 -32.35 18.74 23.10
CA TYR A 16 -31.44 18.17 24.10
C TYR A 16 -30.44 19.20 24.64
N LYS A 17 -29.83 20.04 23.79
CA LYS A 17 -28.91 21.12 24.23
C LYS A 17 -29.54 22.06 25.25
N LYS A 18 -30.84 22.36 25.11
CA LYS A 18 -31.58 23.22 26.05
C LYS A 18 -31.77 22.58 27.44
N THR A 19 -31.67 21.26 27.55
CA THR A 19 -31.73 20.56 28.84
C THR A 19 -30.40 20.56 29.60
N LEU A 20 -29.28 20.84 28.90
CA LEU A 20 -27.95 20.88 29.50
C LEU A 20 -27.72 22.23 30.19
N ARG A 21 -27.54 22.22 31.52
CA ARG A 21 -27.07 23.39 32.27
C ARG A 21 -25.57 23.56 32.07
N LEU A 22 -25.18 24.26 31.00
CA LEU A 22 -23.79 24.60 30.73
C LEU A 22 -23.33 25.70 31.69
N LYS A 23 -22.13 25.54 32.25
CA LYS A 23 -21.49 26.56 33.09
C LYS A 23 -21.07 27.76 32.24
N SER A 24 -21.05 28.94 32.87
CA SER A 24 -20.45 30.12 32.26
C SER A 24 -18.96 29.87 31.98
N PRO A 25 -18.35 30.47 30.93
CA PRO A 25 -16.93 30.29 30.62
C PRO A 25 -15.96 30.63 31.76
N GLU A 26 -16.41 31.48 32.69
CA GLU A 26 -15.65 31.87 33.88
C GLU A 26 -15.55 30.74 34.90
N GLU A 27 -16.59 29.92 35.01
CA GLU A 27 -16.73 28.82 35.97
C GLU A 27 -16.21 27.46 35.44
N VAL A 28 -15.80 27.39 34.17
CA VAL A 28 -15.21 26.18 33.59
C VAL A 28 -13.78 26.03 34.10
N LYS A 29 -13.56 24.96 34.86
CA LYS A 29 -12.24 24.54 35.32
C LYS A 29 -11.47 23.92 34.15
N PRO A 30 -10.19 24.28 33.94
CA PRO A 30 -9.38 23.63 32.92
C PRO A 30 -9.22 22.13 33.24
N PRO A 31 -9.11 21.27 32.21
CA PRO A 31 -8.83 19.85 32.38
C PRO A 31 -7.47 19.64 33.05
N LEU A 32 -7.27 18.47 33.66
CA LEU A 32 -5.99 18.15 34.29
C LEU A 32 -4.89 18.04 33.23
N PRO A 33 -3.62 18.33 33.57
CA PRO A 33 -2.45 18.13 32.72
C PRO A 33 -2.40 16.81 31.94
N GLN A 34 -2.84 15.73 32.58
CA GLN A 34 -2.87 14.37 32.04
C GLN A 34 -3.97 14.15 30.98
N ASP A 35 -5.01 14.98 30.99
CA ASP A 35 -6.15 14.89 30.07
C ASP A 35 -5.91 15.74 28.80
N PHE A 36 -4.70 16.29 28.64
CA PHE A 36 -4.26 17.01 27.45
C PHE A 36 -3.56 16.06 26.45
N PRO A 37 -3.92 16.08 25.15
CA PRO A 37 -4.94 16.92 24.54
C PRO A 37 -6.35 16.35 24.74
N VAL A 38 -7.31 17.23 25.00
CA VAL A 38 -8.73 16.85 25.03
C VAL A 38 -9.14 16.44 23.61
N PRO A 39 -9.67 15.21 23.41
CA PRO A 39 -10.06 14.73 22.10
C PRO A 39 -11.03 15.66 21.38
N TYR A 40 -10.90 15.77 20.06
CA TYR A 40 -11.77 16.57 19.16
C TYR A 40 -11.67 18.11 19.30
N LEU A 41 -10.81 18.64 20.17
CA LEU A 41 -10.50 20.07 20.21
C LEU A 41 -9.20 20.38 19.42
N PRO A 42 -9.17 21.47 18.62
CA PRO A 42 -7.98 21.84 17.86
C PRO A 42 -6.84 22.21 18.82
N VAL A 43 -5.66 21.66 18.55
CA VAL A 43 -4.42 21.98 19.27
C VAL A 43 -3.71 23.11 18.52
N GLU A 44 -3.53 24.24 19.19
CA GLU A 44 -2.90 25.43 18.62
C GLU A 44 -1.51 25.64 19.21
N LYS A 45 -0.60 26.18 18.40
CA LYS A 45 0.72 26.62 18.86
C LYS A 45 0.54 27.92 19.66
N GLY A 46 1.05 27.96 20.88
CA GLY A 46 0.94 29.11 21.76
C GLY A 46 2.20 29.37 22.59
N TRP A 47 2.04 30.23 23.58
CA TRP A 47 3.06 30.79 24.43
C TRP A 47 2.57 30.78 25.88
N GLN A 48 3.46 30.40 26.78
CA GLN A 48 3.25 30.35 28.22
C GLN A 48 4.13 31.38 28.92
N CYS A 49 3.55 32.13 29.86
CA CYS A 49 4.31 33.04 30.69
C CYS A 49 5.17 32.28 31.70
N GLU A 50 6.47 32.59 31.76
CA GLU A 50 7.41 31.97 32.71
C GLU A 50 7.58 32.81 33.99
N PHE A 51 6.78 33.88 34.17
CA PHE A 51 6.79 34.64 35.40
C PHE A 51 6.26 33.80 36.57
N THR A 52 6.90 33.92 37.72
CA THR A 52 6.55 33.17 38.93
C THR A 52 5.14 33.53 39.38
N GLY A 53 4.21 32.57 39.34
CA GLY A 53 2.82 32.76 39.73
C GLY A 53 1.87 33.25 38.63
N CYS A 54 2.29 33.32 37.35
CA CYS A 54 1.44 33.79 36.25
C CYS A 54 1.05 32.68 35.26
N ASP A 55 -0.19 32.19 35.31
CA ASP A 55 -0.67 31.10 34.44
C ASP A 55 -1.20 31.57 33.07
N TYR A 56 -0.68 32.68 32.57
CA TYR A 56 -1.14 33.24 31.30
C TYR A 56 -0.65 32.44 30.10
N LEU A 57 -1.60 32.10 29.23
CA LEU A 57 -1.42 31.32 28.00
C LEU A 57 -2.05 32.09 26.82
N CYS A 58 -1.38 32.12 25.68
CA CYS A 58 -1.94 32.72 24.47
C CYS A 58 -1.37 32.12 23.18
N VAL A 59 -2.06 32.28 22.06
CA VAL A 59 -1.64 31.72 20.76
C VAL A 59 -0.66 32.59 19.98
N SER A 60 -0.50 33.85 20.37
CA SER A 60 0.27 34.84 19.61
C SER A 60 1.36 35.45 20.45
N LYS A 61 2.58 35.48 19.90
CA LYS A 61 3.73 36.13 20.51
C LYS A 61 3.44 37.60 20.85
N LYS A 62 2.73 38.31 19.97
CA LYS A 62 2.33 39.71 20.16
C LYS A 62 1.47 39.90 21.41
N ARG A 63 0.58 38.95 21.71
CA ARG A 63 -0.23 38.98 22.95
C ARG A 63 0.64 38.77 24.19
N MET A 64 1.61 37.87 24.12
CA MET A 64 2.57 37.64 25.21
C MET A 64 3.46 38.88 25.46
N GLU A 65 3.95 39.51 24.39
CA GLU A 65 4.75 40.74 24.46
C GLU A 65 3.96 41.93 25.04
N THR A 66 2.63 41.93 24.87
CA THR A 66 1.72 42.95 25.43
C THR A 66 1.32 42.64 26.87
N HIS A 67 1.15 41.36 27.21
CA HIS A 67 0.81 40.88 28.56
C HIS A 67 1.89 41.24 29.58
N TRP A 68 3.16 41.09 29.21
CA TRP A 68 4.29 41.32 30.09
C TRP A 68 4.38 42.73 30.71
N PRO A 69 4.34 43.83 29.93
CA PRO A 69 4.31 45.17 30.51
C PRO A 69 3.01 45.46 31.27
N ALA A 70 1.88 44.86 30.88
CA ALA A 70 0.59 45.08 31.53
C ALA A 70 0.49 44.44 32.93
N GLU A 71 0.93 43.18 33.08
CA GLU A 71 0.76 42.38 34.29
C GLU A 71 2.04 42.29 35.14
N HIS A 72 3.22 42.50 34.54
CA HIS A 72 4.52 42.36 35.23
C HIS A 72 5.33 43.66 35.28
N GLY A 73 4.80 44.76 34.73
CA GLY A 73 5.41 46.10 34.81
C GLY A 73 6.75 46.24 34.09
N ARG A 74 7.19 45.23 33.33
CA ARG A 74 8.42 45.26 32.51
C ARG A 74 8.19 44.64 31.14
N LYS A 75 8.97 45.08 30.15
CA LYS A 75 9.03 44.41 28.85
C LYS A 75 9.67 43.02 29.03
N GLY A 76 9.03 41.98 28.51
CA GLY A 76 9.55 40.62 28.56
C GLY A 76 10.65 40.37 27.52
N LEU A 77 11.65 39.61 27.92
CA LEU A 77 12.78 39.16 27.12
C LEU A 77 12.43 37.84 26.42
N THR A 78 12.43 37.85 25.08
CA THR A 78 11.99 36.72 24.24
C THR A 78 12.68 35.39 24.54
N SER A 79 13.87 35.39 25.14
CA SER A 79 14.66 34.20 25.43
C SER A 79 14.41 33.55 26.80
N ARG A 80 13.71 34.22 27.73
CA ARG A 80 13.59 33.74 29.12
C ARG A 80 12.21 33.92 29.75
N ASP A 81 11.46 34.92 29.30
CA ASP A 81 10.27 35.40 30.00
C ASP A 81 8.97 34.69 29.55
N TRP A 82 9.02 33.93 28.46
CA TRP A 82 7.95 33.03 28.03
C TRP A 82 8.50 31.87 27.21
N SER A 83 7.80 30.74 27.22
CA SER A 83 8.16 29.53 26.48
C SER A 83 7.06 29.16 25.48
N PRO A 84 7.41 28.60 24.31
CA PRO A 84 6.41 28.05 23.39
C PRO A 84 5.75 26.82 24.03
N THR A 85 4.43 26.72 23.92
CA THR A 85 3.64 25.62 24.48
C THR A 85 2.48 25.25 23.55
N LEU A 86 1.89 24.08 23.74
CA LEU A 86 0.66 23.70 23.05
C LEU A 86 -0.54 24.14 23.89
N VAL A 87 -1.51 24.77 23.25
CA VAL A 87 -2.72 25.25 23.92
C VAL A 87 -3.97 24.73 23.23
N GLN A 88 -4.98 24.41 24.03
CA GLN A 88 -6.34 24.15 23.56
C GLN A 88 -7.29 25.13 24.25
N THR A 89 -8.45 25.36 23.64
CA THR A 89 -9.51 26.18 24.24
C THR A 89 -10.88 25.58 23.95
N PHE A 90 -11.80 25.69 24.91
CA PHE A 90 -13.20 25.34 24.72
C PHE A 90 -14.01 26.45 24.06
N PHE A 91 -13.49 27.69 24.08
CA PHE A 91 -14.25 28.89 23.76
C PHE A 91 -13.70 29.58 22.51
N ARG A 92 -14.57 30.28 21.79
CA ARG A 92 -14.20 31.10 20.62
C ARG A 92 -14.65 32.55 20.88
N GLY A 93 -13.98 33.52 20.24
CA GLY A 93 -14.30 34.95 20.38
C GLY A 93 -13.54 35.64 21.53
N ASN A 94 -14.19 36.53 22.28
CA ASN A 94 -13.52 37.36 23.30
C ASN A 94 -13.32 36.65 24.65
N MET A 95 -13.87 35.45 24.83
CA MET A 95 -13.81 34.67 26.09
C MET A 95 -12.78 33.54 26.02
N LEU A 96 -11.64 33.76 25.36
CA LEU A 96 -10.60 32.75 25.17
C LEU A 96 -9.90 32.42 26.49
N LYS A 97 -10.08 31.18 26.95
CA LYS A 97 -9.25 30.57 27.99
C LYS A 97 -8.48 29.41 27.40
N TYR A 98 -7.17 29.50 27.46
CA TYR A 98 -6.27 28.46 27.00
C TYR A 98 -5.84 27.58 28.17
N PHE A 99 -5.65 26.30 27.90
CA PHE A 99 -5.05 25.35 28.82
C PHE A 99 -3.98 24.54 28.08
N SER A 100 -2.96 24.09 28.82
CA SER A 100 -1.80 23.37 28.30
C SER A 100 -1.48 22.19 29.22
N ARG A 101 -0.74 21.21 28.67
CA ARG A 101 -0.22 20.05 29.40
C ARG A 101 0.59 20.45 30.63
N ASP A 102 1.30 21.58 30.60
CA ASP A 102 2.33 21.89 31.59
C ASP A 102 1.89 22.91 32.66
N SER A 103 0.65 22.75 33.15
CA SER A 103 0.09 23.61 34.20
C SER A 103 0.65 23.24 35.60
N ARG A 104 1.98 23.40 35.74
CA ARG A 104 2.89 23.45 36.91
C ARG A 104 2.86 22.37 38.01
N SER A 105 3.97 21.64 38.12
CA SER A 105 4.54 21.18 39.40
C SER A 105 6.04 21.53 39.43
N ARG A 106 6.45 22.56 40.19
CA ARG A 106 7.86 22.82 40.53
C ARG A 106 8.00 23.09 42.02
N LEU A 107 7.90 22.01 42.80
CA LEU A 107 8.63 21.88 44.05
C LEU A 107 9.77 20.88 43.79
N ALA A 108 10.99 21.36 44.00
CA ALA A 108 12.25 20.60 44.02
C ALA A 108 12.68 19.90 42.72
N ALA A 109 13.65 20.50 42.02
CA ALA A 109 14.80 19.76 41.48
C ALA A 109 15.79 20.76 40.89
N THR A 110 16.79 21.10 41.69
CA THR A 110 18.02 21.77 41.27
C THR A 110 18.85 20.75 40.50
N THR A 111 18.84 20.74 39.17
CA THR A 111 19.92 20.09 38.42
C THR A 111 20.12 20.78 37.07
N GLN A 112 21.38 21.13 36.83
CA GLN A 112 21.90 21.82 35.66
C GLN A 112 21.50 21.10 34.37
N MET A 113 21.01 21.85 33.37
CA MET A 113 20.98 21.40 31.99
C MET A 113 21.62 22.44 31.07
N THR A 114 22.61 21.96 30.31
CA THR A 114 23.28 22.62 29.21
C THR A 114 22.31 22.88 28.04
N PRO A 115 22.55 23.92 27.21
CA PRO A 115 21.62 24.32 26.16
C PRO A 115 21.74 23.39 24.95
N ALA A 116 20.77 22.47 24.79
CA ALA A 116 20.63 21.68 23.57
C ALA A 116 19.99 22.52 22.44
N LYS A 117 20.63 22.48 21.27
CA LYS A 117 20.30 23.27 20.08
C LYS A 117 19.03 22.75 19.36
N HIS A 118 18.20 23.70 18.92
CA HIS A 118 17.08 23.62 17.96
C HIS A 118 15.78 22.89 18.40
N PRO A 119 14.66 23.62 18.61
CA PRO A 119 13.36 23.06 19.01
C PRO A 119 12.66 22.19 17.95
N GLU A 120 13.04 22.31 16.67
CA GLU A 120 12.49 21.49 15.57
C GLU A 120 12.86 20.01 15.70
N ARG A 121 14.07 19.70 16.20
CA ARG A 121 14.50 18.32 16.45
C ARG A 121 13.76 17.66 17.61
N ILE A 122 13.36 18.45 18.61
CA ILE A 122 12.61 17.95 19.77
C ILE A 122 11.19 17.56 19.35
N VAL A 123 10.54 18.38 18.50
CA VAL A 123 9.18 18.10 17.99
C VAL A 123 9.16 16.88 17.07
N ALA A 124 10.13 16.77 16.16
CA ALA A 124 10.28 15.59 15.31
C ALA A 124 10.48 14.32 16.17
N ASN A 125 11.38 14.37 17.17
CA ASN A 125 11.62 13.23 18.06
C ASN A 125 10.36 12.83 18.87
N ILE A 126 9.56 13.79 19.35
CA ILE A 126 8.31 13.48 20.10
C ILE A 126 7.27 12.85 19.16
N GLN A 127 7.14 13.34 17.92
CA GLN A 127 6.23 12.75 16.94
C GLN A 127 6.66 11.33 16.56
N ASP A 128 7.95 11.12 16.33
CA ASP A 128 8.52 9.80 16.04
C ASP A 128 8.33 8.82 17.21
N GLU A 129 8.50 9.28 18.46
CA GLU A 129 8.23 8.47 19.66
C GLU A 129 6.74 8.12 19.81
N MET A 130 5.83 9.06 19.56
CA MET A 130 4.39 8.80 19.61
C MET A 130 3.93 7.82 18.51
N ILE A 131 4.45 7.99 17.29
CA ILE A 131 4.18 7.08 16.17
C ILE A 131 4.71 5.69 16.51
N SER A 132 5.94 5.59 17.02
CA SER A 132 6.54 4.33 17.47
C SER A 132 5.70 3.65 18.55
N GLN A 133 5.22 4.40 19.56
CA GLN A 133 4.33 3.86 20.59
C GLN A 133 3.00 3.35 20.03
N SER A 134 2.39 4.08 19.09
CA SER A 134 1.13 3.66 18.45
C SER A 134 1.29 2.35 17.67
N LYS A 135 2.39 2.20 16.92
CA LYS A 135 2.74 0.97 16.20
C LYS A 135 2.97 -0.20 17.15
N LEU A 136 3.69 0.02 18.24
CA LEU A 136 3.91 -1.00 19.27
C LEU A 136 2.60 -1.43 19.96
N GLN A 137 1.67 -0.50 20.19
CA GLN A 137 0.34 -0.83 20.72
C GLN A 137 -0.46 -1.68 19.72
N TYR A 138 -0.42 -1.35 18.43
CA TYR A 138 -1.04 -2.15 17.39
C TYR A 138 -0.47 -3.56 17.34
N VAL A 139 0.86 -3.71 17.34
CA VAL A 139 1.54 -5.03 17.36
C VAL A 139 1.08 -5.86 18.56
N ARG A 140 0.99 -5.26 19.76
CA ARG A 140 0.49 -5.95 20.96
C ARG A 140 -0.96 -6.42 20.83
N LYS A 141 -1.84 -5.62 20.20
CA LYS A 141 -3.24 -6.01 19.96
C LYS A 141 -3.33 -7.22 19.03
N ILE A 142 -2.58 -7.19 17.92
CA ILE A 142 -2.54 -8.31 16.96
C ILE A 142 -1.92 -9.55 17.60
N GLN A 143 -0.83 -9.38 18.37
CA GLN A 143 -0.19 -10.46 19.11
C GLN A 143 -1.18 -11.18 20.04
N GLN A 144 -1.96 -10.44 20.82
CA GLN A 144 -2.95 -11.02 21.72
C GLN A 144 -4.09 -11.72 20.95
N LYS A 145 -4.55 -11.14 19.84
CA LYS A 145 -5.67 -11.66 19.06
C LYS A 145 -5.33 -12.95 18.31
N TYR A 146 -4.15 -13.00 17.69
CA TYR A 146 -3.74 -14.10 16.81
C TYR A 146 -2.64 -14.99 17.39
N SER A 147 -2.24 -14.74 18.65
CA SER A 147 -1.18 -15.49 19.35
C SER A 147 0.15 -15.52 18.60
N LEU A 148 0.55 -14.37 18.04
CA LEU A 148 1.84 -14.23 17.35
C LEU A 148 3.01 -14.39 18.32
N ASP A 149 4.08 -15.04 17.86
CA ASP A 149 5.33 -15.12 18.63
C ASP A 149 6.20 -13.87 18.44
N SER A 150 7.40 -13.88 19.04
CA SER A 150 8.32 -12.74 18.98
C SER A 150 8.84 -12.45 17.58
N VAL A 151 9.01 -13.47 16.73
CA VAL A 151 9.51 -13.32 15.36
C VAL A 151 8.42 -12.71 14.48
N ASP A 152 7.20 -13.22 14.60
CA ASP A 152 6.05 -12.70 13.85
C ASP A 152 5.72 -11.25 14.26
N CYS A 153 5.86 -10.91 15.55
CA CYS A 153 5.73 -9.53 16.03
C CYS A 153 6.80 -8.60 15.45
N TRP A 154 8.02 -9.10 15.30
CA TRP A 154 9.11 -8.35 14.68
C TRP A 154 8.88 -8.10 13.19
N ILE A 155 8.44 -9.14 12.45
CA ILE A 155 8.04 -9.02 11.05
C ILE A 155 6.89 -8.00 10.91
N LEU A 156 5.85 -8.08 11.75
CA LEU A 156 4.74 -7.13 11.74
C LEU A 156 5.20 -5.69 12.02
N HIS A 157 6.06 -5.50 13.01
CA HIS A 157 6.62 -4.19 13.32
C HIS A 157 7.42 -3.62 12.13
N GLN A 158 8.18 -4.47 11.44
CA GLN A 158 8.93 -4.10 10.26
C GLN A 158 8.01 -3.64 9.12
N TYR A 159 6.87 -4.32 8.92
CA TYR A 159 5.85 -3.88 7.98
C TYR A 159 5.41 -2.45 8.26
N LEU A 160 4.94 -2.19 9.48
CA LEU A 160 4.41 -0.88 9.91
C LEU A 160 5.45 0.23 9.89
N THR A 161 6.74 -0.12 9.93
CA THR A 161 7.83 0.86 9.97
C THR A 161 8.28 1.24 8.57
N SER A 162 8.46 0.27 7.68
CA SER A 162 9.11 0.53 6.40
C SER A 162 8.62 -0.31 5.22
N THR A 163 8.19 -1.57 5.42
CA THR A 163 7.85 -2.42 4.27
C THR A 163 6.60 -1.96 3.52
N TYR A 164 5.63 -1.32 4.18
CA TYR A 164 4.45 -0.80 3.47
C TYR A 164 4.82 0.14 2.31
N LYS A 165 5.94 0.87 2.43
CA LYS A 165 6.42 1.80 1.40
C LYS A 165 6.89 1.08 0.13
N SER A 166 7.33 -0.17 0.23
CA SER A 166 7.81 -0.93 -0.93
C SER A 166 6.67 -1.46 -1.80
N PHE A 167 5.42 -1.39 -1.33
CA PHE A 167 4.21 -1.71 -2.09
C PHE A 167 3.51 -0.48 -2.69
N ALA A 168 3.86 0.73 -2.23
CA ALA A 168 3.27 1.99 -2.66
C ALA A 168 3.96 2.55 -3.92
N ASN A 169 3.20 3.23 -4.78
CA ASN A 169 3.72 3.89 -5.99
C ASN A 169 3.59 5.42 -5.94
N ASP A 170 2.68 5.92 -5.10
CA ASP A 170 2.30 7.32 -4.96
C ASP A 170 1.72 7.55 -3.55
N ASP A 171 1.47 8.82 -3.20
CA ASP A 171 1.00 9.20 -1.86
C ASP A 171 -0.38 8.61 -1.50
N GLU A 172 -1.27 8.43 -2.49
CA GLU A 172 -2.60 7.85 -2.27
C GLU A 172 -2.50 6.36 -1.96
N THR A 173 -1.73 5.62 -2.76
CA THR A 173 -1.47 4.19 -2.52
C THR A 173 -0.65 3.97 -1.26
N GLU A 174 0.24 4.90 -0.87
CA GLU A 174 0.97 4.82 0.40
C GLU A 174 0.02 4.82 1.60
N HIS A 175 -0.98 5.71 1.62
CA HIS A 175 -1.97 5.74 2.70
C HIS A 175 -2.73 4.42 2.82
N ILE A 176 -3.09 3.80 1.69
CA ILE A 176 -3.75 2.48 1.67
C ILE A 176 -2.87 1.43 2.35
N TRP A 177 -1.61 1.27 1.93
CA TRP A 177 -0.71 0.28 2.50
C TRP A 177 -0.34 0.57 3.97
N ARG A 178 -0.29 1.84 4.35
CA ARG A 178 0.12 2.29 5.70
C ARG A 178 -0.99 2.16 6.74
N GLU A 179 -2.23 2.47 6.38
CA GLU A 179 -3.34 2.61 7.34
C GLU A 179 -4.48 1.62 7.06
N VAL A 180 -4.98 1.58 5.82
CA VAL A 180 -6.13 0.74 5.44
C VAL A 180 -5.79 -0.74 5.54
N VAL A 181 -4.66 -1.16 4.97
CA VAL A 181 -4.27 -2.59 4.92
C VAL A 181 -4.04 -3.19 6.31
N PRO A 182 -3.33 -2.54 7.25
CA PRO A 182 -3.29 -2.99 8.65
C PRO A 182 -4.67 -3.13 9.29
N ASP A 183 -5.57 -2.19 9.09
CA ASP A 183 -6.92 -2.26 9.65
C ASP A 183 -7.72 -3.44 9.08
N LEU A 184 -7.60 -3.70 7.76
CA LEU A 184 -8.17 -4.90 7.13
C LEU A 184 -7.53 -6.19 7.69
N ALA A 185 -6.22 -6.22 7.86
CA ALA A 185 -5.48 -7.36 8.40
C ALA A 185 -5.84 -7.64 9.87
N HIS A 186 -6.21 -6.62 10.63
CA HIS A 186 -6.73 -6.80 11.98
C HIS A 186 -7.98 -7.68 11.98
N GLY A 187 -8.90 -7.48 11.02
CA GLY A 187 -10.15 -8.23 10.88
C GLY A 187 -10.00 -9.59 10.19
N ASN A 188 -9.00 -9.75 9.31
CA ASN A 188 -8.92 -10.85 8.37
C ASN A 188 -7.61 -11.66 8.55
N LYS A 189 -7.74 -12.89 9.05
CA LYS A 189 -6.59 -13.75 9.36
C LYS A 189 -5.74 -14.09 8.12
N PHE A 190 -6.37 -14.39 6.99
CA PHE A 190 -5.66 -14.71 5.75
C PHE A 190 -4.82 -13.52 5.27
N LEU A 191 -5.36 -12.30 5.34
CA LEU A 191 -4.65 -11.09 4.97
C LEU A 191 -3.46 -10.80 5.89
N LEU A 192 -3.63 -10.98 7.21
CA LEU A 192 -2.53 -10.85 8.16
C LEU A 192 -1.38 -11.78 7.82
N HIS A 193 -1.67 -13.06 7.57
CA HIS A 193 -0.63 -14.01 7.21
C HIS A 193 0.03 -13.70 5.85
N GLY A 194 -0.72 -13.27 4.84
CA GLY A 194 -0.16 -12.80 3.58
C GLY A 194 0.79 -11.60 3.76
N LEU A 195 0.41 -10.64 4.59
CA LEU A 195 1.21 -9.47 4.92
C LEU A 195 2.53 -9.87 5.61
N LEU A 196 2.47 -10.77 6.59
CA LEU A 196 3.67 -11.29 7.26
C LEU A 196 4.57 -12.05 6.29
N ALA A 197 4.00 -12.87 5.41
CA ALA A 197 4.76 -13.63 4.42
C ALA A 197 5.51 -12.72 3.44
N CYS A 198 4.85 -11.72 2.86
CA CYS A 198 5.50 -10.74 1.97
C CYS A 198 6.53 -9.89 2.72
N THR A 199 6.27 -9.56 3.98
CA THR A 199 7.23 -8.79 4.79
C THR A 199 8.48 -9.59 5.08
N ALA A 200 8.36 -10.87 5.41
CA ALA A 200 9.50 -11.76 5.58
C ALA A 200 10.33 -11.87 4.29
N GLN A 201 9.68 -11.98 3.12
CA GLN A 201 10.36 -11.96 1.81
C GLN A 201 11.12 -10.65 1.56
N TYR A 202 10.50 -9.51 1.86
CA TYR A 202 11.17 -8.21 1.76
C TYR A 202 12.39 -8.13 2.69
N MET A 203 12.28 -8.64 3.91
CA MET A 203 13.39 -8.66 4.87
C MET A 203 14.55 -9.55 4.40
N ILE A 204 14.26 -10.69 3.75
CA ILE A 204 15.27 -11.53 3.11
C ILE A 204 15.99 -10.74 2.00
N HIS A 205 15.23 -10.08 1.12
CA HIS A 205 15.80 -9.23 0.06
C HIS A 205 16.69 -8.12 0.63
N MET A 206 16.29 -7.50 1.74
CA MET A 206 17.07 -6.46 2.44
C MET A 206 18.21 -7.01 3.31
N ASN A 207 18.54 -8.31 3.20
CA ASN A 207 19.61 -9.00 3.94
C ASN A 207 19.51 -8.88 5.47
N PHE A 208 18.30 -8.99 6.01
CA PHE A 208 18.09 -9.03 7.46
C PHE A 208 18.70 -10.30 8.08
N PRO A 209 19.02 -10.28 9.39
CA PRO A 209 19.56 -11.46 10.08
C PRO A 209 18.61 -12.66 10.01
N GLN A 210 19.19 -13.87 10.05
CA GLN A 210 18.46 -15.15 10.10
C GLN A 210 17.58 -15.44 8.85
N PRO A 211 18.14 -15.41 7.63
CA PRO A 211 17.37 -15.62 6.40
C PRO A 211 16.64 -16.98 6.35
N GLN A 212 17.23 -18.05 6.92
CA GLN A 212 16.59 -19.37 6.95
C GLN A 212 15.30 -19.39 7.78
N GLU A 213 15.29 -18.72 8.94
CA GLU A 213 14.08 -18.59 9.76
C GLU A 213 13.04 -17.75 9.03
N LEU A 214 13.44 -16.63 8.42
CA LEU A 214 12.54 -15.79 7.62
C LEU A 214 11.92 -16.55 6.44
N ILE A 215 12.68 -17.41 5.75
CA ILE A 215 12.16 -18.26 4.66
C ILE A 215 11.10 -19.22 5.20
N LEU A 216 11.40 -19.90 6.31
CA LEU A 216 10.46 -20.82 6.94
C LEU A 216 9.17 -20.11 7.38
N ARG A 217 9.29 -18.89 7.93
CA ARG A 217 8.15 -18.04 8.34
C ARG A 217 7.31 -17.60 7.16
N ALA A 218 7.97 -17.18 6.08
CA ALA A 218 7.31 -16.78 4.86
C ALA A 218 6.44 -17.92 4.29
N CYS A 219 7.02 -19.12 4.17
CA CYS A 219 6.29 -20.32 3.72
C CYS A 219 5.16 -20.70 4.68
N SER A 220 5.43 -20.78 5.98
CA SER A 220 4.42 -21.17 6.98
C SER A 220 3.22 -20.23 6.97
N HIS A 221 3.44 -18.92 6.87
CA HIS A 221 2.35 -17.96 6.79
C HIS A 221 1.55 -18.07 5.49
N GLN A 222 2.17 -18.40 4.36
CA GLN A 222 1.40 -18.72 3.15
C GLN A 222 0.53 -19.96 3.33
N ASP A 223 1.07 -21.02 3.94
CA ASP A 223 0.33 -22.26 4.21
C ASP A 223 -0.88 -22.02 5.13
N TYR A 224 -0.78 -21.06 6.06
CA TYR A 224 -1.92 -20.64 6.89
C TYR A 224 -2.90 -19.73 6.14
N ALA A 225 -2.42 -18.87 5.25
CA ALA A 225 -3.25 -17.88 4.58
C ALA A 225 -4.14 -18.49 3.50
N LEU A 226 -3.59 -19.39 2.67
CA LEU A 226 -4.27 -19.91 1.49
C LEU A 226 -5.57 -20.68 1.78
N PRO A 227 -5.64 -21.59 2.78
CA PRO A 227 -6.89 -22.26 3.10
C PRO A 227 -7.99 -21.28 3.56
N ALA A 228 -7.63 -20.32 4.41
CA ALA A 228 -8.56 -19.30 4.89
C ALA A 228 -8.99 -18.32 3.78
N PHE A 229 -8.11 -18.05 2.82
CA PHE A 229 -8.46 -17.26 1.64
C PHE A 229 -9.42 -18.02 0.72
N ARG A 230 -9.21 -19.32 0.50
CA ARG A 230 -10.14 -20.17 -0.28
C ARG A 230 -11.54 -20.18 0.33
N GLU A 231 -11.65 -20.30 1.66
CA GLU A 231 -12.94 -20.21 2.36
C GLU A 231 -13.63 -18.83 2.16
N ALA A 232 -12.84 -17.75 2.11
CA ALA A 232 -13.35 -16.42 1.83
C ALA A 232 -13.81 -16.26 0.36
N ILE A 233 -13.12 -16.90 -0.59
CA ILE A 233 -13.52 -16.94 -2.00
C ILE A 233 -14.87 -17.62 -2.17
N ASP A 234 -15.14 -18.69 -1.43
CA ASP A 234 -16.43 -19.39 -1.49
C ASP A 234 -17.59 -18.53 -0.93
N ASN A 235 -17.29 -17.47 -0.16
CA ASN A 235 -18.27 -16.60 0.49
C ASN A 235 -17.89 -15.11 0.37
N PRO A 236 -17.94 -14.52 -0.84
CA PRO A 236 -17.64 -13.10 -1.01
C PRO A 236 -18.74 -12.24 -0.38
N THR A 237 -18.33 -11.25 0.40
CA THR A 237 -19.21 -10.30 1.10
C THR A 237 -18.65 -8.88 1.00
N ASN A 238 -19.49 -7.88 1.25
CA ASN A 238 -19.06 -6.47 1.27
C ASN A 238 -18.04 -6.15 2.38
N ASP A 239 -17.87 -7.04 3.36
CA ASP A 239 -16.99 -6.85 4.51
C ASP A 239 -15.61 -7.50 4.31
N ASN A 240 -15.52 -8.56 3.49
CA ASN A 240 -14.26 -9.28 3.21
C ASN A 240 -13.67 -8.96 1.83
N CYS A 241 -14.42 -8.36 0.90
CA CYS A 241 -13.96 -8.10 -0.48
C CYS A 241 -12.68 -7.25 -0.54
N ASP A 242 -12.59 -6.21 0.29
CA ASP A 242 -11.42 -5.34 0.37
C ASP A 242 -10.17 -6.16 0.84
N ALA A 243 -10.36 -7.04 1.82
CA ALA A 243 -9.30 -7.91 2.30
C ALA A 243 -8.90 -9.00 1.29
N MET A 244 -9.88 -9.57 0.56
CA MET A 244 -9.65 -10.55 -0.49
C MET A 244 -8.80 -9.97 -1.62
N MET A 245 -9.17 -8.78 -2.12
CA MET A 245 -8.40 -8.09 -3.15
C MET A 245 -6.98 -7.77 -2.68
N THR A 246 -6.84 -7.23 -1.46
CA THR A 246 -5.52 -6.92 -0.89
C THR A 246 -4.65 -8.17 -0.75
N PHE A 247 -5.23 -9.29 -0.32
CA PHE A 247 -4.51 -10.55 -0.23
C PHE A 247 -4.12 -11.08 -1.61
N ALA A 248 -4.99 -11.01 -2.61
CA ALA A 248 -4.67 -11.39 -3.99
C ALA A 248 -3.46 -10.59 -4.53
N TYR A 249 -3.38 -9.30 -4.21
CA TYR A 249 -2.22 -8.47 -4.53
C TYR A 249 -0.95 -8.97 -3.85
N LEU A 250 -1.00 -9.15 -2.53
CA LEU A 250 0.14 -9.65 -1.77
C LEU A 250 0.59 -11.03 -2.26
N LEU A 251 -0.34 -11.89 -2.67
CA LEU A 251 -0.04 -13.22 -3.19
C LEU A 251 0.77 -13.15 -4.48
N VAL A 252 0.42 -12.25 -5.40
CA VAL A 252 1.17 -12.02 -6.64
C VAL A 252 2.58 -11.50 -6.34
N VAL A 253 2.70 -10.57 -5.39
CA VAL A 253 4.02 -10.09 -4.95
C VAL A 253 4.86 -11.22 -4.34
N TYR A 254 4.23 -12.08 -3.53
CA TYR A 254 4.89 -13.24 -2.94
C TYR A 254 5.38 -14.23 -4.01
N MET A 255 4.53 -14.52 -5.02
CA MET A 255 4.88 -15.37 -6.16
C MET A 255 6.10 -14.83 -6.90
N PHE A 256 6.14 -13.53 -7.18
CA PHE A 256 7.29 -12.92 -7.83
C PHE A 256 8.57 -13.00 -6.98
N ALA A 257 8.49 -12.64 -5.70
CA ALA A 257 9.64 -12.62 -4.82
C ALA A 257 10.27 -14.01 -4.66
N THR A 258 9.45 -15.06 -4.57
CA THR A 258 9.91 -16.44 -4.44
C THR A 258 10.49 -17.01 -5.74
N SER A 259 9.93 -16.65 -6.90
CA SER A 259 10.51 -16.98 -8.21
C SER A 259 11.84 -16.26 -8.48
N SER A 260 12.05 -15.08 -7.89
CA SER A 260 13.32 -14.36 -7.98
C SER A 260 14.44 -15.01 -7.14
N ALA A 261 14.11 -15.54 -5.95
CA ALA A 261 15.10 -16.04 -5.00
C ALA A 261 15.70 -17.43 -5.32
N ASN A 262 14.98 -18.33 -6.02
CA ASN A 262 15.43 -19.71 -6.25
C ASN A 262 15.60 -20.04 -7.74
N SER A 263 16.81 -20.45 -8.13
CA SER A 263 17.19 -20.82 -9.50
C SER A 263 16.95 -22.29 -9.89
N SER A 264 16.25 -23.08 -9.06
CA SER A 264 15.97 -24.50 -9.41
C SER A 264 14.65 -25.10 -8.91
N ASP A 265 13.93 -24.49 -7.98
CA ASP A 265 12.64 -25.03 -7.47
C ASP A 265 11.60 -23.92 -7.32
N SER A 266 10.95 -23.55 -8.42
CA SER A 266 9.74 -22.71 -8.41
C SER A 266 8.49 -23.58 -8.42
N LEU A 267 8.24 -24.34 -7.35
CA LEU A 267 6.97 -25.04 -7.12
C LEU A 267 6.66 -25.08 -5.61
N LEU A 268 6.35 -23.91 -5.03
CA LEU A 268 5.74 -23.81 -3.70
C LEU A 268 4.38 -23.11 -3.77
N PHE A 269 3.52 -23.62 -4.66
CA PHE A 269 2.08 -23.57 -4.47
C PHE A 269 1.55 -25.00 -4.43
N VAL A 270 1.15 -25.39 -3.21
CA VAL A 270 0.34 -26.55 -2.82
C VAL A 270 -0.05 -27.47 -3.96
N ALA A 271 0.67 -28.59 -4.03
CA ALA A 271 0.13 -29.85 -4.50
C ALA A 271 -1.21 -30.10 -3.79
N ASN A 272 -2.31 -30.07 -4.54
CA ASN A 272 -3.52 -30.87 -4.32
C ASN A 272 -4.55 -30.58 -5.43
N SER A 273 -4.20 -30.99 -6.64
CA SER A 273 -5.14 -31.46 -7.65
C SER A 273 -4.31 -32.25 -8.66
N THR A 274 -4.33 -33.56 -8.46
CA THR A 274 -3.84 -34.58 -9.38
C THR A 274 -4.29 -34.26 -10.80
N ASP A 275 -3.33 -33.86 -11.65
CA ASP A 275 -3.22 -34.09 -13.11
C ASP A 275 -2.45 -32.98 -13.85
N CYS A 276 -2.21 -31.80 -13.25
CA CYS A 276 -1.51 -30.69 -13.93
C CYS A 276 0.03 -30.66 -13.74
N LEU A 277 0.59 -31.54 -12.90
CA LEU A 277 2.03 -31.59 -12.59
C LEU A 277 2.82 -32.64 -13.40
N GLN A 278 2.36 -32.98 -14.61
CA GLN A 278 3.25 -33.57 -15.60
C GLN A 278 3.87 -32.46 -16.46
N ASN A 279 5.17 -32.20 -16.23
CA ASN A 279 6.15 -31.59 -17.15
C ASN A 279 6.10 -30.07 -17.43
N ASN A 280 7.15 -29.34 -17.03
CA ASN A 280 7.72 -28.19 -17.75
C ASN A 280 6.75 -27.08 -18.22
N SER A 281 5.72 -26.71 -17.45
CA SER A 281 4.85 -25.60 -17.86
C SER A 281 5.65 -24.28 -17.87
N ILE A 282 5.84 -23.71 -19.07
CA ILE A 282 6.51 -22.40 -19.27
C ILE A 282 5.64 -21.28 -18.72
N VAL A 283 4.32 -21.49 -18.64
CA VAL A 283 3.36 -20.46 -18.25
C VAL A 283 3.51 -20.18 -16.76
N PRO A 284 3.87 -18.94 -16.37
CA PRO A 284 4.06 -18.62 -14.97
C PRO A 284 2.76 -18.78 -14.17
N LEU A 285 2.85 -19.38 -12.97
CA LEU A 285 1.69 -19.61 -12.09
C LEU A 285 0.95 -18.32 -11.73
N TRP A 286 1.67 -17.20 -11.61
CA TRP A 286 1.07 -15.90 -11.36
C TRP A 286 0.11 -15.47 -12.49
N LEU A 287 0.37 -15.87 -13.74
CA LEU A 287 -0.46 -15.52 -14.88
C LEU A 287 -1.80 -16.24 -14.81
N VAL A 288 -1.77 -17.51 -14.40
CA VAL A 288 -2.97 -18.33 -14.15
C VAL A 288 -3.79 -17.72 -13.01
N PHE A 289 -3.13 -17.45 -11.88
CA PHE A 289 -3.78 -16.87 -10.71
C PHE A 289 -4.43 -15.52 -10.99
N LEU A 290 -3.76 -14.62 -11.71
CA LEU A 290 -4.33 -13.32 -12.04
C LEU A 290 -5.61 -13.46 -12.89
N ARG A 291 -5.60 -14.33 -13.90
CA ARG A 291 -6.75 -14.51 -14.81
C ARG A 291 -7.93 -15.17 -14.11
N ASP A 292 -7.67 -16.26 -13.39
CA ASP A 292 -8.71 -16.98 -12.66
C ASP A 292 -9.18 -16.17 -11.45
N GLY A 293 -8.30 -15.34 -10.90
CA GLY A 293 -8.55 -14.54 -9.72
C GLY A 293 -9.45 -13.33 -9.96
N CYS A 294 -9.46 -12.72 -11.14
CA CYS A 294 -10.39 -11.62 -11.42
C CYS A 294 -11.86 -12.05 -11.31
N ALA A 295 -12.19 -13.29 -11.68
CA ALA A 295 -13.54 -13.83 -11.57
C ALA A 295 -14.07 -13.86 -10.13
N MET A 296 -13.19 -14.01 -9.13
CA MET A 296 -13.59 -14.08 -7.72
C MET A 296 -14.08 -12.75 -7.15
N LEU A 297 -13.75 -11.64 -7.81
CA LEU A 297 -14.11 -10.29 -7.35
C LEU A 297 -15.23 -9.65 -8.17
N CYS A 298 -15.67 -10.27 -9.27
CA CYS A 298 -16.68 -9.70 -10.17
C CYS A 298 -17.97 -9.31 -9.45
N ASP A 299 -18.50 -10.18 -8.59
CA ASP A 299 -19.78 -9.93 -7.89
C ASP A 299 -19.71 -8.82 -6.83
N VAL A 300 -18.49 -8.43 -6.42
CA VAL A 300 -18.23 -7.44 -5.38
C VAL A 300 -17.43 -6.23 -5.89
N TRP A 301 -17.19 -6.16 -7.20
CA TRP A 301 -16.30 -5.16 -7.80
C TRP A 301 -16.81 -3.73 -7.59
N ASP A 302 -18.11 -3.48 -7.81
CA ASP A 302 -18.74 -2.17 -7.58
C ASP A 302 -18.50 -1.63 -6.15
N ARG A 303 -18.42 -2.54 -5.17
CA ARG A 303 -18.14 -2.19 -3.76
C ARG A 303 -16.68 -1.84 -3.56
N ILE A 304 -15.76 -2.55 -4.22
CA ILE A 304 -14.32 -2.30 -4.16
C ILE A 304 -14.01 -0.92 -4.77
N GLU A 305 -14.62 -0.61 -5.92
CA GLU A 305 -14.43 0.66 -6.63
C GLU A 305 -14.95 1.89 -5.87
N SER A 306 -16.04 1.72 -5.13
CA SER A 306 -16.57 2.77 -4.23
C SER A 306 -15.93 2.76 -2.84
N GLY A 307 -15.00 1.82 -2.61
CA GLY A 307 -14.42 1.51 -1.33
C GLY A 307 -13.08 2.21 -1.04
N PRO A 308 -12.43 1.85 0.08
CA PRO A 308 -11.12 2.39 0.44
C PRO A 308 -9.99 1.92 -0.49
N LEU A 309 -10.24 0.91 -1.34
CA LEU A 309 -9.29 0.38 -2.31
C LEU A 309 -9.53 0.88 -3.74
N ALA A 310 -10.38 1.89 -3.94
CA ALA A 310 -10.73 2.44 -5.25
C ALA A 310 -9.49 2.74 -6.12
N THR A 311 -8.46 3.37 -5.55
CA THR A 311 -7.21 3.70 -6.27
C THR A 311 -6.46 2.44 -6.74
N LEU A 312 -6.51 1.35 -5.96
CA LEU A 312 -5.92 0.08 -6.38
C LEU A 312 -6.78 -0.59 -7.46
N ALA A 313 -8.11 -0.52 -7.37
CA ALA A 313 -9.03 -1.08 -8.36
C ALA A 313 -8.93 -0.40 -9.72
N ALA A 314 -8.81 0.93 -9.74
CA ALA A 314 -8.62 1.72 -10.95
C ALA A 314 -7.38 1.30 -11.77
N ALA A 315 -6.39 0.66 -11.14
CA ALA A 315 -5.22 0.13 -11.84
C ALA A 315 -5.54 -1.05 -12.78
N TRP A 316 -6.73 -1.65 -12.70
CA TRP A 316 -7.17 -2.74 -13.58
C TRP A 316 -8.01 -2.25 -14.77
N GLU A 317 -8.58 -1.05 -14.68
CA GLU A 317 -9.52 -0.49 -15.66
C GLU A 317 -8.85 0.39 -16.72
N LEU A 318 -7.58 0.14 -17.02
CA LEU A 318 -6.81 1.02 -17.88
C LEU A 318 -7.21 0.91 -19.33
N ASP A 319 -7.73 2.00 -19.90
CA ASP A 319 -7.90 2.08 -21.34
C ASP A 319 -6.53 2.03 -22.04
N THR A 320 -6.43 1.15 -23.04
CA THR A 320 -5.28 1.10 -23.94
C THR A 320 -5.51 2.03 -25.13
N TYR A 321 -4.44 2.59 -25.68
CA TYR A 321 -4.48 3.39 -26.89
C TYR A 321 -5.24 2.69 -28.03
N ASP A 322 -6.17 3.42 -28.66
CA ASP A 322 -7.10 2.91 -29.67
C ASP A 322 -6.76 3.34 -31.10
N GLY A 323 -5.73 4.17 -31.30
CA GLY A 323 -5.36 4.67 -32.61
C GLY A 323 -4.53 3.72 -33.46
N ASN A 324 -4.16 4.18 -34.66
CA ASN A 324 -3.60 3.34 -35.73
C ASN A 324 -2.07 3.22 -35.71
N ASP A 325 -1.38 4.04 -34.91
CA ASP A 325 0.06 4.01 -34.78
C ASP A 325 0.46 3.02 -33.69
N LEU A 326 0.74 1.79 -34.14
CA LEU A 326 0.87 0.58 -33.34
C LEU A 326 2.28 -0.03 -33.51
N PRO A 327 3.17 0.12 -32.53
CA PRO A 327 4.47 -0.52 -32.52
C PRO A 327 4.35 -2.04 -32.65
N TYR A 328 5.30 -2.67 -33.34
CA TYR A 328 5.38 -4.13 -33.57
C TYR A 328 4.21 -4.78 -34.34
N TRP A 329 3.16 -4.04 -34.69
CA TRP A 329 2.00 -4.60 -35.40
C TRP A 329 2.36 -5.25 -36.74
N THR A 330 3.22 -4.60 -37.54
CA THR A 330 3.70 -5.13 -38.82
C THR A 330 4.56 -6.36 -38.63
N HIS A 331 5.40 -6.39 -37.59
CA HIS A 331 6.20 -7.56 -37.23
C HIS A 331 5.30 -8.76 -36.93
N PHE A 332 4.32 -8.61 -36.05
CA PHE A 332 3.38 -9.70 -35.71
C PHE A 332 2.55 -10.16 -36.90
N SER A 333 2.13 -9.23 -37.76
CA SER A 333 1.43 -9.54 -39.01
C SER A 333 2.29 -10.40 -39.94
N ASN A 334 3.58 -10.09 -40.06
CA ASN A 334 4.52 -10.88 -40.86
C ASN A 334 4.74 -12.28 -40.28
N VAL A 335 4.83 -12.43 -38.95
CA VAL A 335 4.93 -13.75 -38.29
C VAL A 335 3.73 -14.63 -38.67
N ALA A 336 2.52 -14.06 -38.68
CA ALA A 336 1.31 -14.78 -39.08
C ALA A 336 1.29 -15.16 -40.57
N LEU A 337 1.83 -14.31 -41.45
CA LEU A 337 1.88 -14.52 -42.90
C LEU A 337 2.92 -15.54 -43.34
N GLU A 338 4.06 -15.63 -42.65
CA GLU A 338 5.11 -16.59 -42.97
C GLU A 338 4.73 -18.04 -42.60
N CYS A 339 3.62 -18.23 -41.87
CA CYS A 339 3.20 -19.53 -41.39
C CYS A 339 2.01 -20.12 -42.16
N SER A 340 2.30 -20.94 -43.18
CA SER A 340 1.27 -21.70 -43.90
C SER A 340 0.68 -22.88 -43.12
N SER A 341 1.24 -23.21 -41.94
CA SER A 341 0.84 -24.36 -41.12
C SER A 341 -0.18 -24.06 -40.03
N TRP A 342 -0.44 -22.80 -39.70
CA TRP A 342 -1.44 -22.44 -38.71
C TRP A 342 -2.85 -22.44 -39.30
N SER A 343 -3.81 -22.91 -38.51
CA SER A 343 -5.22 -22.83 -38.86
C SER A 343 -5.68 -21.37 -38.92
N LYS A 344 -6.77 -21.11 -39.65
CA LYS A 344 -7.38 -19.78 -39.72
C LYS A 344 -7.77 -19.25 -38.33
N GLU A 345 -8.14 -20.14 -37.42
CA GLU A 345 -8.53 -19.79 -36.06
C GLU A 345 -7.32 -19.38 -35.22
N GLU A 346 -6.20 -20.11 -35.29
CA GLU A 346 -4.96 -19.72 -34.61
C GLU A 346 -4.45 -18.36 -35.10
N VAL A 347 -4.52 -18.12 -36.42
CA VAL A 347 -4.15 -16.82 -37.01
C VAL A 347 -5.04 -15.69 -36.47
N ARG A 348 -6.35 -15.92 -36.32
CA ARG A 348 -7.27 -14.95 -35.70
C ARG A 348 -6.88 -14.67 -34.25
N ILE A 349 -6.72 -15.72 -33.44
CA ILE A 349 -6.38 -15.62 -32.01
C ILE A 349 -5.05 -14.88 -31.81
N TYR A 350 -4.02 -15.20 -32.60
CA TYR A 350 -2.75 -14.48 -32.56
C TYR A 350 -2.88 -13.04 -33.06
N GLY A 351 -3.68 -12.80 -34.09
CA GLY A 351 -4.00 -11.46 -34.57
C GLY A 351 -4.57 -10.58 -33.47
N ASP A 352 -5.62 -11.06 -32.79
CA ASP A 352 -6.28 -10.34 -31.70
C ASP A 352 -5.33 -10.11 -30.51
N ALA A 353 -4.59 -11.13 -30.08
CA ALA A 353 -3.61 -11.00 -29.01
C ALA A 353 -2.45 -10.05 -29.36
N SER A 354 -1.98 -10.07 -30.61
CA SER A 354 -0.90 -9.19 -31.09
C SER A 354 -1.35 -7.73 -31.22
N LEU A 355 -2.61 -7.50 -31.59
CA LEU A 355 -3.20 -6.16 -31.65
C LEU A 355 -3.24 -5.55 -30.24
N LEU A 356 -3.71 -6.32 -29.25
CA LEU A 356 -3.70 -5.90 -27.85
C LEU A 356 -2.28 -5.58 -27.37
N LEU A 357 -1.30 -6.42 -27.70
CA LEU A 357 0.09 -6.20 -27.31
C LEU A 357 0.68 -4.93 -27.95
N ALA A 358 0.42 -4.73 -29.24
CA ALA A 358 0.85 -3.53 -29.97
C ALA A 358 0.25 -2.26 -29.35
N ARG A 359 -1.04 -2.29 -28.97
CA ARG A 359 -1.68 -1.19 -28.23
C ARG A 359 -1.05 -0.95 -26.87
N CYS A 360 -0.60 -1.99 -26.16
CA CYS A 360 0.12 -1.84 -24.89
C CYS A 360 1.43 -1.07 -25.09
N PHE A 361 2.24 -1.43 -26.10
CA PHE A 361 3.45 -0.67 -26.45
C PHE A 361 3.14 0.79 -26.81
N ALA A 362 2.14 1.00 -27.65
CA ALA A 362 1.70 2.34 -28.06
C ALA A 362 1.22 3.19 -26.87
N THR A 363 0.59 2.57 -25.87
CA THR A 363 0.18 3.24 -24.62
C THR A 363 1.40 3.65 -23.82
N MET A 364 2.40 2.76 -23.69
CA MET A 364 3.60 3.03 -22.93
C MET A 364 4.50 4.11 -23.55
N GLU A 365 4.61 4.18 -24.88
CA GLU A 365 5.42 5.21 -25.56
C GLU A 365 4.85 6.62 -25.40
N ARG A 366 3.54 6.74 -25.18
CA ARG A 366 2.84 8.04 -25.06
C ARG A 366 2.77 8.56 -23.64
N GLU A 367 3.04 7.72 -22.65
CA GLU A 367 3.03 8.10 -21.25
C GLU A 367 4.38 8.74 -20.87
N PRO A 368 4.41 10.05 -20.56
CA PRO A 368 5.67 10.81 -20.45
C PRO A 368 6.45 10.53 -19.16
N ASN A 369 5.85 9.85 -18.17
CA ASN A 369 6.45 9.62 -16.86
C ASN A 369 6.48 8.13 -16.51
N ASP A 370 7.66 7.62 -16.12
CA ASP A 370 7.84 6.26 -15.58
C ASP A 370 6.99 6.01 -14.31
N SER A 371 6.50 7.06 -13.65
CA SER A 371 5.57 6.97 -12.50
C SER A 371 4.21 6.37 -12.87
N TRP A 372 3.81 6.42 -14.14
CA TRP A 372 2.55 5.83 -14.60
C TRP A 372 2.54 4.30 -14.47
N VAL A 373 3.67 3.68 -14.80
CA VAL A 373 3.82 2.24 -14.95
C VAL A 373 3.84 1.59 -13.57
N THR A 374 2.79 0.86 -13.16
CA THR A 374 2.84 0.06 -11.92
C THR A 374 2.73 -1.42 -12.24
N THR A 375 3.09 -2.29 -11.29
CA THR A 375 2.89 -3.75 -11.42
C THR A 375 1.47 -4.08 -11.87
N TRP A 376 0.47 -3.54 -11.19
CA TRP A 376 -0.94 -3.83 -11.49
C TRP A 376 -1.37 -3.34 -12.87
N LYS A 377 -0.86 -2.17 -13.30
CA LYS A 377 -1.09 -1.69 -14.66
C LYS A 377 -0.50 -2.63 -15.71
N ILE A 378 0.78 -3.02 -15.54
CA ILE A 378 1.47 -3.92 -16.48
C ILE A 378 0.76 -5.27 -16.60
N LEU A 379 0.32 -5.81 -15.47
CA LEU A 379 -0.37 -7.09 -15.43
C LEU A 379 -1.78 -6.99 -16.03
N GLY A 380 -2.49 -5.87 -15.81
CA GLY A 380 -3.79 -5.58 -16.40
C GLY A 380 -3.74 -5.26 -17.89
N LEU A 381 -2.60 -4.80 -18.42
CA LEU A 381 -2.47 -4.33 -19.80
C LEU A 381 -2.79 -5.40 -20.86
N TRP A 382 -2.05 -6.52 -20.84
CA TRP A 382 -2.13 -7.55 -21.88
C TRP A 382 -2.62 -8.92 -21.36
N PRO A 383 -2.00 -9.53 -20.33
CA PRO A 383 -2.43 -10.83 -19.80
C PRO A 383 -3.90 -11.01 -19.48
N MET A 384 -4.53 -9.96 -18.93
CA MET A 384 -5.92 -9.98 -18.50
C MET A 384 -6.91 -9.79 -19.66
N ARG A 385 -6.42 -9.37 -20.84
CA ARG A 385 -7.27 -9.01 -21.99
C ARG A 385 -7.27 -10.02 -23.11
N VAL A 386 -6.23 -10.85 -23.21
CA VAL A 386 -6.16 -11.89 -24.26
C VAL A 386 -7.22 -12.97 -24.02
N GLU A 387 -7.77 -13.51 -25.11
CA GLU A 387 -8.81 -14.55 -25.08
C GLU A 387 -8.34 -15.81 -24.31
N SER A 388 -9.29 -16.59 -23.78
CA SER A 388 -8.97 -17.85 -23.07
C SER A 388 -8.36 -18.89 -24.01
N GLU A 389 -8.74 -18.85 -25.28
CA GLU A 389 -8.23 -19.66 -26.37
C GLU A 389 -6.73 -19.37 -26.62
N PHE A 390 -6.31 -18.10 -26.52
CA PHE A 390 -4.90 -17.73 -26.58
C PHE A 390 -4.11 -18.40 -25.44
N MET A 391 -4.67 -18.41 -24.23
CA MET A 391 -4.03 -19.08 -23.09
C MET A 391 -3.90 -20.59 -23.33
N THR A 392 -4.90 -21.24 -23.92
CA THR A 392 -4.79 -22.67 -24.30
C THR A 392 -3.63 -22.91 -25.27
N LEU A 393 -3.43 -22.02 -26.25
CA LEU A 393 -2.29 -22.09 -27.17
C LEU A 393 -0.96 -21.86 -26.44
N LEU A 394 -0.93 -20.95 -25.47
CA LEU A 394 0.25 -20.68 -24.64
C LEU A 394 0.61 -21.88 -23.73
N TYR A 395 -0.37 -22.49 -23.07
CA TYR A 395 -0.18 -23.73 -22.28
C TYR A 395 0.30 -24.89 -23.16
N SER A 396 -0.19 -24.94 -24.40
CA SER A 396 0.24 -25.92 -25.42
C SER A 396 1.59 -25.59 -26.05
N ARG A 397 2.28 -24.52 -25.59
CA ARG A 397 3.60 -24.07 -26.05
C ARG A 397 3.66 -23.80 -27.55
N GLN A 398 2.56 -23.30 -28.10
CA GLN A 398 2.52 -22.96 -29.51
C GLN A 398 3.48 -21.79 -29.80
N PRO A 399 4.23 -21.85 -30.91
CA PRO A 399 5.30 -20.89 -31.18
C PRO A 399 4.79 -19.45 -31.31
N GLY A 400 3.62 -19.23 -31.92
CA GLY A 400 3.01 -17.90 -32.03
C GLY A 400 2.73 -17.28 -30.66
N ALA A 401 2.17 -18.06 -29.72
CA ALA A 401 1.91 -17.61 -28.36
C ALA A 401 3.20 -17.28 -27.60
N LEU A 402 4.24 -18.11 -27.75
CA LEU A 402 5.56 -17.89 -27.13
C LEU A 402 6.28 -16.67 -27.68
N ILE A 403 6.16 -16.39 -28.98
CA ILE A 403 6.69 -15.17 -29.61
C ILE A 403 6.01 -13.94 -28.99
N LEU A 404 4.68 -13.91 -28.90
CA LEU A 404 3.98 -12.78 -28.28
C LEU A 404 4.33 -12.62 -26.79
N LEU A 405 4.47 -13.73 -26.05
CA LEU A 405 4.93 -13.69 -24.65
C LEU A 405 6.35 -13.12 -24.54
N ALA A 406 7.25 -13.42 -25.49
CA ALA A 406 8.61 -12.88 -25.52
C ALA A 406 8.60 -11.34 -25.67
N TYR A 407 7.73 -10.79 -26.54
CA TYR A 407 7.57 -9.34 -26.63
C TYR A 407 6.94 -8.75 -25.37
N TYR A 408 5.98 -9.43 -24.75
CA TYR A 408 5.45 -9.00 -23.45
C TYR A 408 6.53 -8.95 -22.35
N CYS A 409 7.58 -9.76 -22.42
CA CYS A 409 8.71 -9.65 -21.49
C CYS A 409 9.40 -8.28 -21.55
N ILE A 410 9.37 -7.57 -22.69
CA ILE A 410 9.91 -6.19 -22.80
C ILE A 410 9.12 -5.26 -21.86
N ILE A 411 7.80 -5.43 -21.81
CA ILE A 411 6.93 -4.67 -20.91
C ILE A 411 7.20 -5.09 -19.46
N LEU A 412 7.31 -6.39 -19.18
CA LEU A 412 7.63 -6.91 -17.85
C LEU A 412 8.99 -6.42 -17.32
N LYS A 413 9.98 -6.14 -18.18
CA LYS A 413 11.28 -5.60 -17.75
C LYS A 413 11.13 -4.29 -16.97
N LYS A 414 10.08 -3.50 -17.21
CA LYS A 414 9.78 -2.30 -16.42
C LYS A 414 9.40 -2.59 -14.96
N MET A 415 8.95 -3.81 -14.64
CA MET A 415 8.67 -4.24 -13.27
C MET A 415 9.93 -4.60 -12.48
N GLU A 416 11.09 -4.79 -13.12
CA GLU A 416 12.33 -5.19 -12.41
C GLU A 416 12.87 -4.12 -11.47
N ARG A 417 12.34 -2.89 -11.54
CA ARG A 417 12.59 -1.84 -10.54
C ARG A 417 12.00 -2.17 -9.15
N TYR A 418 11.06 -3.11 -9.09
CA TYR A 418 10.47 -3.57 -7.84
C TYR A 418 11.24 -4.78 -7.32
N TRP A 419 11.58 -4.74 -6.03
CA TRP A 419 12.38 -5.77 -5.35
C TRP A 419 11.85 -7.20 -5.54
N TYR A 420 10.53 -7.37 -5.68
CA TYR A 420 9.91 -8.68 -5.81
C TYR A 420 9.98 -9.25 -7.23
N PHE A 421 10.28 -8.45 -8.27
CA PHE A 421 10.32 -8.93 -9.66
C PHE A 421 11.71 -8.82 -10.31
N GLU A 422 12.76 -8.60 -9.51
CA GLU A 422 14.13 -8.49 -10.00
C GLU A 422 14.55 -9.74 -10.79
N GLY A 423 15.05 -9.54 -12.02
CA GLY A 423 15.45 -10.60 -12.95
C GLY A 423 14.31 -11.49 -13.46
N GLY A 424 13.05 -11.16 -13.16
CA GLY A 424 11.88 -11.95 -13.55
C GLY A 424 11.67 -12.00 -15.06
N SER A 425 11.93 -10.89 -15.77
CA SER A 425 11.76 -10.82 -17.22
C SER A 425 12.82 -11.66 -17.95
N ALA A 426 14.07 -11.62 -17.48
CA ALA A 426 15.17 -12.41 -18.02
C ALA A 426 14.95 -13.92 -17.82
N LYS A 427 14.49 -14.35 -16.63
CA LYS A 427 14.16 -15.76 -16.36
C LYS A 427 13.05 -16.29 -17.27
N LEU A 428 12.00 -15.48 -17.49
CA LEU A 428 10.92 -15.86 -18.39
C LEU A 428 11.41 -15.92 -19.84
N MET A 429 12.21 -14.94 -20.27
CA MET A 429 12.82 -14.92 -21.60
C MET A 429 13.68 -16.16 -21.87
N LEU A 430 14.57 -16.50 -20.93
CA LEU A 430 15.40 -17.71 -21.04
C LEU A 430 14.55 -18.99 -21.15
N SER A 431 13.45 -19.05 -20.39
CA SER A 431 12.51 -20.19 -20.46
C SER A 431 11.84 -20.30 -21.83
N ILE A 432 11.48 -19.16 -22.45
CA ILE A 432 10.92 -19.12 -23.80
C ILE A 432 11.96 -19.56 -24.83
N VAL A 433 13.17 -19.00 -24.79
CA VAL A 433 14.29 -19.33 -25.70
C VAL A 433 14.62 -20.84 -25.67
N ASN A 434 14.60 -21.44 -24.48
CA ASN A 434 14.91 -22.86 -24.30
C ASN A 434 13.87 -23.82 -24.87
N VAL A 435 12.61 -23.40 -24.98
CA VAL A 435 11.53 -24.28 -25.48
C VAL A 435 11.11 -23.95 -26.90
N LEU A 436 11.29 -22.70 -27.33
CA LEU A 436 10.96 -22.28 -28.69
C LEU A 436 11.92 -22.93 -29.69
N GLU A 437 11.38 -23.59 -30.72
CA GLU A 437 12.19 -24.23 -31.76
C GLU A 437 13.07 -23.20 -32.50
N GLN A 438 14.29 -23.61 -32.86
CA GLN A 438 15.32 -22.72 -33.39
C GLN A 438 14.90 -21.92 -34.64
N ARG A 439 13.98 -22.45 -35.46
CA ARG A 439 13.42 -21.75 -36.63
C ARG A 439 12.68 -20.46 -36.28
N TRP A 440 12.16 -20.35 -35.05
CA TRP A 440 11.39 -19.18 -34.60
C TRP A 440 12.24 -18.15 -33.86
N HIS A 441 13.49 -18.47 -33.51
CA HIS A 441 14.41 -17.55 -32.82
C HIS A 441 14.63 -16.22 -33.55
N PRO A 442 14.66 -16.14 -34.90
CA PRO A 442 14.76 -14.87 -35.61
C PRO A 442 13.65 -13.86 -35.24
N PHE A 443 12.45 -14.33 -34.88
CA PHE A 443 11.33 -13.45 -34.55
C PHE A 443 11.38 -12.88 -33.12
N ILE A 444 12.18 -13.49 -32.25
CA ILE A 444 12.36 -13.07 -30.84
C ILE A 444 13.76 -12.49 -30.58
N ARG A 445 14.56 -12.24 -31.62
CA ARG A 445 15.92 -11.70 -31.45
C ARG A 445 15.91 -10.36 -30.70
N GLU A 446 15.09 -9.42 -31.15
CA GLU A 446 14.99 -8.10 -30.50
C GLU A 446 14.62 -8.18 -29.01
N PRO A 447 13.53 -8.87 -28.59
CA PRO A 447 13.22 -8.99 -27.17
C PRO A 447 14.31 -9.74 -26.38
N VAL A 448 15.03 -10.69 -27.00
CA VAL A 448 16.17 -11.37 -26.37
C VAL A 448 17.30 -10.37 -26.09
N ASP A 449 17.71 -9.60 -27.10
CA ASP A 449 18.81 -8.63 -26.98
C ASP A 449 18.47 -7.54 -25.94
N LEU A 450 17.24 -7.02 -25.97
CA LEU A 450 16.79 -5.99 -25.03
C LEU A 450 16.76 -6.47 -23.56
N ILE A 451 16.47 -7.75 -23.34
CA ILE A 451 16.26 -8.30 -21.99
C ILE A 451 17.52 -8.91 -21.42
N LEU A 452 18.28 -9.69 -22.20
CA LEU A 452 19.41 -10.49 -21.71
C LEU A 452 20.78 -9.82 -21.87
N GLU A 453 20.94 -8.86 -22.80
CA GLU A 453 22.24 -8.23 -23.07
C GLU A 453 22.43 -6.86 -22.39
N ASN A 454 21.45 -6.41 -21.60
CA ASN A 454 21.46 -5.14 -20.85
C ASN A 454 21.30 -5.34 -19.35
#